data_AF-A0A3V5TN26-F1
#
_entry.id   AF-A0A3V5TN26-F1
#
_cell.length_a   1.000
_cell.length_b   1.000
_cell.length_c   1.000
_cell.angle_alpha   90.00
_cell.angle_beta   90.00
_cell.angle_gamma   90.00
#
_symmetry.space_group_name_H-M   'P 1'
#
loop_
_entity.id
_entity.type
_entity.pdbx_description
1 polymer ?
#
loop_
_entity_poly.entity_id
_entity_poly.type
_entity_poly.pdbx_seq_one_letter_code
_entity_poly.pdbx_strand_id
1 'polypeptide(L)'
;MSESLQPNVTQTLPDDREELYHLVWREPAERIASLYSISKEQLTKRCAELRIPRPLAGYWKALAKGTAPAVPALPDLKSGKVVKSPRKTSQNIPLPTKISSKVAAPAPRKRARTAGSGYALIDDLKTYLPVSSVTKDGYYKPTKKKLLDLNVSETGFNSAIDFLSRFFAALGKQGYWVRLAEGNEGLHCQGIDIKENPKEGGLRYDSLWRPCSASIICVGDMLFAFNLAEMTEYVPAKEVNGRYIRDETMIRWMRGKYDKPFRYVIKHALPTGRFFLQLYSPYSSTNWQVEFRQTKQCGLISQIPKIISAVRDAVPLIKKQQEEARIKAEERRIQWELDEKRYREKERVRREKEAYNASLAELEVIMVQWAEDKRIEQFFREAELDAVDFDEQQRLKIMERLQLARQFLSVDKAAERLMKWRIPQERLDKA
;
A
#
# COMPACT_ATOMS: atom_id res chain seq x y z
N MET A 1 -35.90 -46.63 -14.51
CA MET A 1 -36.19 -45.43 -13.71
C MET A 1 -35.13 -44.41 -14.04
N SER A 2 -35.40 -43.69 -15.13
CA SER A 2 -34.56 -42.63 -15.68
C SER A 2 -34.98 -41.31 -15.04
N GLU A 3 -34.02 -40.47 -14.68
CA GLU A 3 -34.07 -38.99 -14.71
C GLU A 3 -32.69 -38.48 -14.25
N SER A 4 -31.75 -38.39 -15.19
CA SER A 4 -31.44 -37.19 -16.00
C SER A 4 -30.39 -36.32 -15.31
N LEU A 5 -29.13 -36.66 -15.63
CA LEU A 5 -27.97 -35.77 -15.58
C LEU A 5 -28.30 -34.48 -16.33
N GLN A 6 -28.44 -33.36 -15.63
CA GLN A 6 -28.45 -32.05 -16.28
C GLN A 6 -26.99 -31.66 -16.60
N PRO A 7 -26.72 -31.19 -17.83
CA PRO A 7 -25.39 -30.71 -18.20
C PRO A 7 -25.11 -29.40 -17.46
N ASN A 8 -23.95 -29.31 -16.81
CA ASN A 8 -23.40 -28.04 -16.33
C ASN A 8 -23.12 -27.16 -17.55
N VAL A 9 -24.13 -26.38 -17.96
CA VAL A 9 -23.96 -25.29 -18.92
C VAL A 9 -23.09 -24.25 -18.23
N THR A 10 -21.84 -24.14 -18.62
CA THR A 10 -20.94 -23.06 -18.20
C THR A 10 -21.53 -21.75 -18.71
N GLN A 11 -22.33 -21.07 -17.88
CA GLN A 11 -22.89 -19.77 -18.22
C GLN A 11 -21.74 -18.77 -18.31
N THR A 12 -21.49 -18.23 -19.50
CA THR A 12 -20.57 -17.12 -19.72
C THR A 12 -21.18 -15.82 -19.18
N LEU A 13 -20.34 -14.97 -18.58
CA LEU A 13 -20.77 -13.68 -18.05
C LEU A 13 -21.37 -12.82 -19.20
N PRO A 14 -22.50 -12.10 -18.99
CA PRO A 14 -23.07 -11.24 -20.01
C PRO A 14 -22.07 -10.20 -20.52
N ASP A 15 -21.96 -10.07 -21.84
CA ASP A 15 -21.14 -9.04 -22.49
C ASP A 15 -21.86 -7.69 -22.60
N ASP A 16 -23.19 -7.70 -22.50
CA ASP A 16 -24.01 -6.50 -22.47
C ASP A 16 -23.85 -5.74 -21.14
N ARG A 17 -23.68 -4.42 -21.24
CA ARG A 17 -23.31 -3.57 -20.12
C ARG A 17 -24.47 -3.34 -19.16
N GLU A 18 -25.66 -3.15 -19.70
CA GLU A 18 -26.89 -2.94 -18.96
C GLU A 18 -27.29 -4.23 -18.23
N GLU A 19 -27.16 -5.39 -18.89
CA GLU A 19 -27.40 -6.70 -18.26
C GLU A 19 -26.43 -6.97 -17.10
N LEU A 20 -25.13 -6.69 -17.28
CA LEU A 20 -24.14 -6.88 -16.22
C LEU A 20 -24.39 -5.94 -15.03
N TYR A 21 -24.86 -4.71 -15.28
CA TYR A 21 -25.25 -3.79 -14.22
C TYR A 21 -26.44 -4.32 -13.40
N HIS A 22 -27.50 -4.77 -14.06
CA HIS A 22 -28.65 -5.35 -13.37
C HIS A 22 -28.26 -6.59 -12.56
N LEU A 23 -27.36 -7.43 -13.09
CA LEU A 23 -26.86 -8.61 -12.39
C LEU A 23 -26.09 -8.25 -11.12
N VAL A 24 -25.16 -7.27 -11.20
CA VAL A 24 -24.34 -6.80 -10.07
C VAL A 24 -25.15 -6.14 -8.96
N TRP A 25 -26.29 -5.54 -9.30
CA TRP A 25 -27.21 -4.91 -8.33
C TRP A 25 -28.34 -5.81 -7.87
N ARG A 26 -28.47 -7.03 -8.43
CA ARG A 26 -29.45 -8.03 -8.02
C ARG A 26 -28.88 -9.09 -7.09
N GLU A 27 -27.62 -9.50 -7.29
CA GLU A 27 -27.00 -10.59 -6.54
C GLU A 27 -25.63 -10.20 -5.94
N PRO A 28 -25.24 -10.75 -4.77
CA PRO A 28 -23.91 -10.59 -4.22
C PRO A 28 -22.81 -11.15 -5.12
N ALA A 29 -21.63 -10.51 -5.10
CA ALA A 29 -20.48 -10.92 -5.92
C ALA A 29 -20.03 -12.38 -5.66
N GLU A 30 -20.21 -12.91 -4.43
CA GLU A 30 -19.99 -14.34 -4.13
C GLU A 30 -20.85 -15.26 -5.00
N ARG A 31 -22.13 -14.91 -5.17
CA ARG A 31 -23.09 -15.74 -5.89
C ARG A 31 -22.89 -15.64 -7.39
N ILE A 32 -22.60 -14.44 -7.91
CA ILE A 32 -22.27 -14.23 -9.32
C ILE A 32 -21.00 -15.02 -9.68
N ALA A 33 -19.95 -14.95 -8.85
CA ALA A 33 -18.72 -15.72 -9.06
C ALA A 33 -18.98 -17.23 -9.14
N SER A 34 -19.87 -17.75 -8.28
CA SER A 34 -20.23 -19.17 -8.24
C SER A 34 -21.09 -19.61 -9.43
N LEU A 35 -22.04 -18.77 -9.88
CA LEU A 35 -22.96 -19.09 -10.98
C LEU A 35 -22.26 -19.08 -12.35
N TYR A 36 -21.34 -18.15 -12.56
CA TYR A 36 -20.66 -17.96 -13.84
C TYR A 36 -19.25 -18.57 -13.87
N SER A 37 -18.85 -19.33 -12.84
CA SER A 37 -17.52 -19.93 -12.71
C SER A 37 -16.36 -18.95 -12.93
N ILE A 38 -16.49 -17.71 -12.45
CA ILE A 38 -15.47 -16.66 -12.57
C ILE A 38 -14.94 -16.25 -11.20
N SER A 39 -13.72 -15.72 -11.14
CA SER A 39 -13.17 -15.14 -9.91
C SER A 39 -13.78 -13.76 -9.63
N LYS A 40 -13.81 -13.35 -8.35
CA LYS A 40 -14.30 -12.02 -7.95
C LYS A 40 -13.45 -10.89 -8.57
N GLU A 41 -12.18 -11.14 -8.80
CA GLU A 41 -11.23 -10.25 -9.45
C GLU A 41 -11.57 -10.07 -10.93
N GLN A 42 -11.96 -11.15 -11.62
CA GLN A 42 -12.42 -11.10 -13.01
C GLN A 42 -13.71 -10.27 -13.14
N LEU A 43 -14.69 -10.50 -12.26
CA LEU A 43 -15.92 -9.68 -12.21
C LEU A 43 -15.60 -8.20 -11.92
N THR A 44 -14.67 -7.95 -11.01
CA THR A 44 -14.20 -6.59 -10.67
C THR A 44 -13.55 -5.89 -11.86
N LYS A 45 -12.67 -6.60 -12.58
CA LYS A 45 -12.00 -6.09 -13.77
C LYS A 45 -13.01 -5.75 -14.86
N ARG A 46 -13.98 -6.63 -15.11
CA ARG A 46 -15.02 -6.41 -16.11
C ARG A 46 -15.92 -5.22 -15.79
N CYS A 47 -16.34 -5.08 -14.53
CA CYS A 47 -17.10 -3.90 -14.08
C CYS A 47 -16.30 -2.60 -14.23
N ALA A 48 -14.98 -2.64 -14.03
CA ALA A 48 -14.11 -1.47 -14.20
C ALA A 48 -13.95 -1.09 -15.69
N GLU A 49 -13.77 -2.08 -16.58
CA GLU A 49 -13.72 -1.89 -18.04
C GLU A 49 -15.00 -1.23 -18.57
N LEU A 50 -16.17 -1.69 -18.11
CA LEU A 50 -17.48 -1.20 -18.53
C LEU A 50 -17.99 -0.01 -17.69
N ARG A 51 -17.19 0.52 -16.77
CA ARG A 51 -17.55 1.63 -15.86
C ARG A 51 -18.90 1.43 -15.15
N ILE A 52 -19.14 0.21 -14.66
CA ILE A 52 -20.34 -0.17 -13.94
C ILE A 52 -20.15 0.16 -12.45
N PRO A 53 -21.00 0.99 -11.82
CA PRO A 53 -20.93 1.25 -10.39
C PRO A 53 -21.26 -0.03 -9.63
N ARG A 54 -20.47 -0.35 -8.61
CA ARG A 54 -20.64 -1.57 -7.80
C ARG A 54 -21.18 -1.22 -6.41
N PRO A 55 -21.98 -2.11 -5.80
CA PRO A 55 -22.45 -1.93 -4.43
C PRO A 55 -21.25 -1.83 -3.46
N LEU A 56 -21.29 -0.85 -2.55
CA LEU A 56 -20.26 -0.65 -1.53
C LEU A 56 -20.18 -1.85 -0.58
N ALA A 57 -19.02 -2.08 0.02
CA ALA A 57 -18.84 -3.11 1.04
C ALA A 57 -19.82 -2.87 2.21
N GLY A 58 -20.82 -3.75 2.34
CA GLY A 58 -21.91 -3.63 3.33
C GLY A 58 -23.28 -3.28 2.75
N TYR A 59 -23.39 -2.95 1.46
CA TYR A 59 -24.68 -2.69 0.80
C TYR A 59 -25.70 -3.82 1.00
N TRP A 60 -25.29 -5.08 0.77
CA TRP A 60 -26.15 -6.25 0.96
C TRP A 60 -26.58 -6.46 2.43
N LYS A 61 -25.71 -6.08 3.39
CA LYS A 61 -26.05 -6.09 4.82
C LYS A 61 -27.04 -4.96 5.18
N ALA A 62 -26.96 -3.82 4.51
CA ALA A 62 -27.91 -2.72 4.66
C ALA A 62 -29.26 -3.02 3.97
N LEU A 63 -29.23 -3.75 2.85
CA LEU A 63 -30.43 -4.18 2.12
C LEU A 63 -31.27 -5.15 2.96
N ALA A 64 -30.62 -6.15 3.59
CA ALA A 64 -31.27 -7.07 4.52
C ALA A 64 -31.89 -6.37 5.75
N LYS A 65 -31.44 -5.14 6.07
CA LYS A 65 -31.93 -4.32 7.18
C LYS A 65 -32.92 -3.23 6.73
N GLY A 66 -33.23 -3.15 5.44
CA GLY A 66 -34.13 -2.13 4.88
C GLY A 66 -33.55 -0.71 4.82
N THR A 67 -32.25 -0.53 5.05
CA THR A 67 -31.59 0.80 5.10
C THR A 67 -30.60 1.01 3.95
N ALA A 68 -30.76 0.31 2.83
CA ALA A 68 -29.84 0.44 1.70
C ALA A 68 -30.03 1.79 0.98
N PRO A 69 -28.93 2.49 0.62
CA PRO A 69 -29.01 3.68 -0.23
C PRO A 69 -29.54 3.33 -1.63
N ALA A 70 -30.13 4.31 -2.32
CA ALA A 70 -30.66 4.12 -3.67
C ALA A 70 -29.58 3.64 -4.67
N VAL A 71 -29.96 2.75 -5.57
CA VAL A 71 -29.08 2.23 -6.62
C VAL A 71 -28.69 3.38 -7.57
N PRO A 72 -27.39 3.68 -7.75
CA PRO A 72 -26.94 4.73 -8.65
C PRO A 72 -27.23 4.36 -10.11
N ALA A 73 -27.74 5.30 -10.89
CA ALA A 73 -28.00 5.12 -12.32
C ALA A 73 -26.72 4.77 -13.10
N LEU A 74 -26.85 3.95 -14.16
CA LEU A 74 -25.75 3.55 -15.02
C LEU A 74 -25.15 4.78 -15.73
N PRO A 75 -23.85 5.09 -15.59
CA PRO A 75 -23.24 6.25 -16.26
C PRO A 75 -23.14 6.04 -17.77
N ASP A 76 -23.45 7.01 -18.64
CA ASP A 76 -23.31 6.84 -20.10
C ASP A 76 -21.84 6.63 -20.55
N LEU A 77 -21.58 5.65 -21.44
CA LEU A 77 -20.29 5.50 -22.13
C LEU A 77 -20.21 6.53 -23.26
N LYS A 78 -19.79 7.76 -22.96
CA LYS A 78 -19.47 8.72 -24.03
C LYS A 78 -18.19 8.30 -24.77
N SER A 79 -18.36 7.97 -26.05
CA SER A 79 -17.31 7.99 -27.08
C SER A 79 -16.57 9.33 -27.05
N GLY A 80 -15.25 9.25 -27.23
CA GLY A 80 -14.30 10.28 -26.83
C GLY A 80 -14.55 11.69 -27.39
N LYS A 81 -14.44 12.69 -26.51
CA LYS A 81 -13.63 13.90 -26.69
C LYS A 81 -13.66 14.73 -25.41
N VAL A 82 -12.48 15.19 -25.01
CA VAL A 82 -12.23 16.16 -23.94
C VAL A 82 -12.96 17.47 -24.25
N VAL A 83 -13.84 17.96 -23.37
CA VAL A 83 -14.03 19.41 -23.11
C VAL A 83 -14.42 19.63 -21.65
N LYS A 84 -13.77 20.63 -21.05
CA LYS A 84 -13.83 21.08 -19.66
C LYS A 84 -15.12 21.86 -19.34
N SER A 85 -15.39 21.90 -18.03
CA SER A 85 -16.32 22.79 -17.30
C SER A 85 -16.38 24.25 -17.80
N PRO A 86 -17.51 24.96 -17.60
CA PRO A 86 -17.68 26.32 -18.07
C PRO A 86 -16.98 27.34 -17.16
N ARG A 87 -16.33 28.32 -17.83
CA ARG A 87 -15.69 29.52 -17.28
C ARG A 87 -16.69 30.63 -16.95
N LYS A 88 -16.32 31.47 -15.99
CA LYS A 88 -16.50 32.95 -15.98
C LYS A 88 -15.24 33.52 -15.30
N THR A 89 -14.51 34.56 -15.74
CA THR A 89 -14.53 35.45 -16.91
C THR A 89 -13.19 36.24 -16.88
N SER A 90 -12.62 36.53 -18.07
CA SER A 90 -11.80 37.72 -18.45
C SER A 90 -10.47 37.99 -17.68
N GLN A 91 -9.30 38.32 -18.25
CA GLN A 91 -8.90 39.00 -19.51
C GLN A 91 -7.44 38.63 -19.93
N ASN A 92 -7.19 38.77 -21.24
CA ASN A 92 -5.98 39.15 -21.99
C ASN A 92 -4.65 38.34 -21.94
N ILE A 93 -4.17 38.03 -23.16
CA ILE A 93 -2.90 37.43 -23.62
C ILE A 93 -1.93 38.60 -23.93
N PRO A 94 -0.58 38.54 -23.67
CA PRO A 94 0.36 37.83 -24.55
C PRO A 94 1.38 36.90 -23.86
N LEU A 95 1.80 35.92 -24.67
CA LEU A 95 2.82 34.89 -24.44
C LEU A 95 4.16 35.47 -23.96
N PRO A 96 4.94 34.70 -23.16
CA PRO A 96 6.36 34.61 -23.47
C PRO A 96 6.94 33.19 -23.42
N THR A 97 7.63 32.89 -24.52
CA THR A 97 8.93 32.24 -24.68
C THR A 97 9.68 31.76 -23.42
N LYS A 98 10.17 30.52 -23.49
CA LYS A 98 11.30 29.87 -22.77
C LYS A 98 11.83 30.58 -21.52
N ILE A 99 11.68 29.95 -20.34
CA ILE A 99 12.56 30.22 -19.21
C ILE A 99 13.04 28.94 -18.52
N SER A 100 14.37 28.90 -18.45
CA SER A 100 15.30 28.07 -17.70
C SER A 100 14.85 27.56 -16.32
N SER A 101 15.25 26.32 -16.03
CA SER A 101 15.19 25.66 -14.73
C SER A 101 16.05 26.37 -13.69
N LYS A 102 15.40 26.97 -12.69
CA LYS A 102 16.02 27.28 -11.40
C LYS A 102 15.11 26.76 -10.31
N VAL A 103 15.50 25.64 -9.69
CA VAL A 103 14.86 25.08 -8.51
C VAL A 103 15.00 26.10 -7.38
N ALA A 104 13.92 26.79 -7.05
CA ALA A 104 13.82 27.59 -5.85
C ALA A 104 13.26 26.70 -4.73
N ALA A 105 14.08 26.44 -3.72
CA ALA A 105 13.61 25.85 -2.46
C ALA A 105 12.45 26.69 -1.90
N PRO A 106 11.35 26.08 -1.42
CA PRO A 106 10.24 26.85 -0.88
C PRO A 106 10.69 27.53 0.42
N ALA A 107 10.79 28.87 0.38
CA ALA A 107 10.96 29.67 1.58
C ALA A 107 9.78 29.42 2.55
N PRO A 108 10.03 29.36 3.87
CA PRO A 108 8.97 29.12 4.84
C PRO A 108 8.01 30.31 4.81
N ARG A 109 6.80 30.08 4.30
CA ARG A 109 5.71 31.06 4.41
C ARG A 109 5.51 31.36 5.90
N LYS A 110 5.67 32.62 6.30
CA LYS A 110 5.28 33.12 7.62
C LYS A 110 3.77 32.86 7.78
N ARG A 111 3.41 31.73 8.41
CA ARG A 111 2.01 31.38 8.68
C ARG A 111 1.48 32.36 9.72
N ALA A 112 0.27 32.86 9.48
CA ALA A 112 -0.47 33.63 10.47
C ALA A 112 -0.54 32.84 11.78
N ARG A 113 -0.21 33.50 12.89
CA ARG A 113 -0.28 32.98 14.26
C ARG A 113 -1.75 32.86 14.68
N THR A 114 -2.53 32.02 14.02
CA THR A 114 -3.84 31.66 14.55
C THR A 114 -3.59 30.61 15.61
N ALA A 115 -3.44 31.07 16.83
CA ALA A 115 -3.41 30.26 18.03
C ALA A 115 -4.71 29.43 18.09
N GLY A 116 -4.70 28.26 17.47
CA GLY A 116 -5.57 27.16 17.84
C GLY A 116 -5.14 26.72 19.23
N SER A 117 -5.64 27.45 20.22
CA SER A 117 -5.44 27.26 21.64
C SER A 117 -5.38 25.76 21.96
N GLY A 118 -4.32 25.26 22.58
CA GLY A 118 -4.21 23.82 22.94
C GLY A 118 -5.44 23.31 23.71
N TYR A 119 -6.21 24.20 24.32
CA TYR A 119 -7.51 23.94 24.91
C TYR A 119 -8.56 23.40 23.93
N ALA A 120 -8.61 23.86 22.67
CA ALA A 120 -9.52 23.32 21.67
C ALA A 120 -9.25 21.83 21.37
N LEU A 121 -7.98 21.41 21.39
CA LEU A 121 -7.60 20.01 21.23
C LEU A 121 -8.01 19.17 22.45
N ILE A 122 -7.95 19.76 23.64
CA ILE A 122 -8.42 19.14 24.88
C ILE A 122 -9.95 19.03 24.89
N ASP A 123 -10.66 20.04 24.39
CA ASP A 123 -12.13 20.04 24.33
C ASP A 123 -12.65 19.04 23.30
N ASP A 124 -11.93 18.84 22.20
CA ASP A 124 -12.13 17.71 21.28
C ASP A 124 -12.04 16.37 22.05
N LEU A 125 -11.03 16.18 22.89
CA LEU A 125 -10.93 14.95 23.69
C LEU A 125 -12.13 14.78 24.65
N LYS A 126 -12.53 15.84 25.36
CA LYS A 126 -13.71 15.84 26.25
C LYS A 126 -15.00 15.51 25.52
N THR A 127 -15.11 15.92 24.26
CA THR A 127 -16.30 15.69 23.44
C THR A 127 -16.37 14.24 22.94
N TYR A 128 -15.26 13.69 22.44
CA TYR A 128 -15.28 12.44 21.68
C TYR A 128 -14.89 11.18 22.48
N LEU A 129 -14.06 11.28 23.53
CA LEU A 129 -13.63 10.09 24.28
C LEU A 129 -14.76 9.49 25.14
N PRO A 130 -15.51 10.26 25.96
CA PRO A 130 -16.55 9.70 26.83
C PRO A 130 -17.68 8.98 26.08
N VAL A 131 -18.00 9.41 24.85
CA VAL A 131 -19.04 8.81 24.01
C VAL A 131 -18.52 7.67 23.12
N SER A 132 -17.23 7.35 23.19
CA SER A 132 -16.62 6.36 22.32
C SER A 132 -16.83 4.92 22.79
N SER A 133 -16.64 3.96 21.87
CA SER A 133 -16.56 2.55 22.24
C SER A 133 -15.37 2.30 23.17
N VAL A 134 -15.49 1.32 24.06
CA VAL A 134 -14.43 0.93 24.99
C VAL A 134 -13.89 -0.45 24.59
N THR A 135 -12.58 -0.64 24.66
CA THR A 135 -11.95 -1.95 24.41
C THR A 135 -12.32 -2.95 25.51
N LYS A 136 -12.11 -4.25 25.27
CA LYS A 136 -12.26 -5.27 26.31
C LYS A 136 -11.37 -4.99 27.53
N ASP A 137 -10.20 -4.39 27.29
CA ASP A 137 -9.19 -4.04 28.30
C ASP A 137 -9.53 -2.74 29.06
N GLY A 138 -10.59 -2.01 28.66
CA GLY A 138 -11.08 -0.84 29.39
C GLY A 138 -10.61 0.53 28.86
N TYR A 139 -10.02 0.61 27.67
CA TYR A 139 -9.57 1.87 27.06
C TYR A 139 -10.60 2.47 26.10
N TYR A 140 -10.69 3.80 26.04
CA TYR A 140 -11.49 4.47 25.02
C TYR A 140 -10.95 4.21 23.61
N LYS A 141 -11.87 4.04 22.65
CA LYS A 141 -11.58 3.79 21.24
C LYS A 141 -12.49 4.68 20.37
N PRO A 142 -12.15 5.97 20.22
CA PRO A 142 -12.93 6.90 19.42
C PRO A 142 -12.89 6.56 17.93
N THR A 143 -14.00 6.79 17.23
CA THR A 143 -14.07 6.63 15.78
C THR A 143 -13.36 7.78 15.05
N LYS A 144 -13.41 8.99 15.63
CA LYS A 144 -12.71 10.17 15.12
C LYS A 144 -11.19 9.93 15.18
N LYS A 145 -10.51 10.05 14.04
CA LYS A 145 -9.06 9.81 13.91
C LYS A 145 -8.17 11.04 14.13
N LYS A 146 -8.72 12.23 13.97
CA LYS A 146 -8.05 13.52 14.21
C LYS A 146 -8.28 13.96 15.65
N LEU A 147 -7.55 13.36 16.58
CA LEU A 147 -7.53 13.73 18.00
C LEU A 147 -6.08 13.64 18.49
N LEU A 148 -5.81 14.21 19.67
CA LEU A 148 -4.53 14.01 20.35
C LEU A 148 -4.30 12.52 20.63
N ASP A 149 -3.03 12.11 20.63
CA ASP A 149 -2.61 10.73 20.87
C ASP A 149 -2.71 10.42 22.37
N LEU A 150 -3.92 10.00 22.76
CA LEU A 150 -4.30 9.72 24.13
C LEU A 150 -4.94 8.34 24.24
N ASN A 151 -4.32 7.46 25.03
CA ASN A 151 -4.86 6.14 25.37
C ASN A 151 -5.17 6.07 26.86
N VAL A 152 -6.45 6.17 27.23
CA VAL A 152 -6.88 6.21 28.64
C VAL A 152 -8.15 5.41 28.87
N SER A 153 -8.30 4.93 30.11
CA SER A 153 -9.55 4.37 30.60
C SER A 153 -10.52 5.46 31.06
N GLU A 154 -11.75 5.05 31.36
CA GLU A 154 -12.75 5.92 31.98
C GLU A 154 -12.26 6.52 33.30
N THR A 155 -11.61 5.73 34.15
CA THR A 155 -11.06 6.17 35.44
C THR A 155 -9.87 7.12 35.29
N GLY A 156 -9.03 6.92 34.27
CA GLY A 156 -7.86 7.74 34.01
C GLY A 156 -8.15 9.06 33.29
N PHE A 157 -9.35 9.21 32.71
CA PHE A 157 -9.66 10.30 31.80
C PHE A 157 -9.43 11.70 32.41
N ASN A 158 -10.03 11.97 33.57
CA ASN A 158 -9.94 13.29 34.21
C ASN A 158 -8.50 13.65 34.60
N SER A 159 -7.73 12.67 35.09
CA SER A 159 -6.32 12.87 35.43
C SER A 159 -5.46 13.18 34.19
N ALA A 160 -5.76 12.54 33.06
CA ALA A 160 -5.09 12.83 31.81
C ALA A 160 -5.38 14.24 31.30
N ILE A 161 -6.65 14.67 31.37
CA ILE A 161 -7.06 16.03 30.96
C ILE A 161 -6.43 17.10 31.86
N ASP A 162 -6.37 16.89 33.19
CA ASP A 162 -5.66 17.81 34.11
C ASP A 162 -4.17 17.89 33.77
N PHE A 163 -3.52 16.74 33.54
CA PHE A 163 -2.11 16.71 33.12
C PHE A 163 -1.90 17.47 31.81
N LEU A 164 -2.67 17.19 30.76
CA LEU A 164 -2.55 17.86 29.46
C LEU A 164 -2.75 19.37 29.57
N SER A 165 -3.73 19.81 30.38
CA SER A 165 -4.00 21.23 30.61
C SER A 165 -2.79 21.93 31.25
N ARG A 166 -2.20 21.33 32.30
CA ARG A 166 -1.00 21.87 32.97
C ARG A 166 0.22 21.81 32.08
N PHE A 167 0.39 20.73 31.33
CA PHE A 167 1.49 20.54 30.41
C PHE A 167 1.45 21.58 29.28
N PHE A 168 0.28 21.81 28.67
CA PHE A 168 0.12 22.82 27.62
C PHE A 168 0.32 24.24 28.14
N ALA A 169 -0.15 24.53 29.37
CA ALA A 169 0.12 25.82 30.01
C ALA A 169 1.62 26.02 30.26
N ALA A 170 2.35 24.99 30.69
CA ALA A 170 3.79 25.04 30.91
C ALA A 170 4.58 25.21 29.61
N LEU A 171 4.18 24.52 28.53
CA LEU A 171 4.72 24.70 27.18
C LEU A 171 4.49 26.14 26.68
N GLY A 172 3.27 26.66 26.87
CA GLY A 172 2.91 28.03 26.49
C GLY A 172 3.77 29.10 27.19
N LYS A 173 4.13 28.89 28.47
CA LYS A 173 5.06 29.77 29.19
C LYS A 173 6.45 29.83 28.57
N GLN A 174 6.88 28.79 27.86
CA GLN A 174 8.15 28.75 27.12
C GLN A 174 8.02 29.25 25.67
N GLY A 175 6.82 29.67 25.25
CA GLY A 175 6.53 30.06 23.87
C GLY A 175 6.30 28.89 22.92
N TYR A 176 6.16 27.67 23.45
CA TYR A 176 5.84 26.46 22.66
C TYR A 176 4.33 26.31 22.54
N TRP A 177 3.87 25.70 21.44
CA TRP A 177 2.44 25.46 21.22
C TRP A 177 2.21 24.09 20.61
N VAL A 178 0.97 23.61 20.70
CA VAL A 178 0.60 22.23 20.34
C VAL A 178 -0.40 22.23 19.19
N ARG A 179 -0.24 21.28 18.27
CA ARG A 179 -1.17 21.02 17.16
C ARG A 179 -1.17 19.55 16.77
N LEU A 180 -2.05 19.19 15.85
CA LEU A 180 -1.98 17.92 15.14
C LEU A 180 -1.12 18.06 13.87
N ALA A 181 -0.45 16.98 13.49
CA ALA A 181 0.27 16.89 12.23
C ALA A 181 -0.70 16.99 11.04
N GLU A 182 -0.31 17.76 10.01
CA GLU A 182 -1.06 17.85 8.76
C GLU A 182 -0.68 16.69 7.83
N GLY A 183 -1.63 16.20 7.03
CA GLY A 183 -1.46 14.96 6.27
C GLY A 183 -0.34 14.98 5.21
N ASN A 184 0.10 16.17 4.79
CA ASN A 184 1.15 16.37 3.79
C ASN A 184 2.54 16.64 4.40
N GLU A 185 2.67 16.68 5.72
CA GLU A 185 3.95 17.02 6.37
C GLU A 185 4.91 15.81 6.47
N GLY A 186 4.46 14.59 6.15
CA GLY A 186 5.29 13.39 6.20
C GLY A 186 5.72 12.99 7.63
N LEU A 187 5.02 13.50 8.65
CA LEU A 187 5.30 13.24 10.05
C LEU A 187 4.66 11.92 10.48
N HIS A 188 5.45 11.03 11.07
CA HIS A 188 4.97 9.70 11.46
C HIS A 188 4.47 9.67 12.90
N CYS A 189 3.50 8.79 13.17
CA CYS A 189 3.12 8.43 14.53
C CYS A 189 3.98 7.25 14.99
N GLN A 190 4.56 7.33 16.18
CA GLN A 190 5.32 6.23 16.74
C GLN A 190 4.44 5.32 17.59
N GLY A 191 4.69 4.01 17.52
CA GLY A 191 4.04 3.04 18.40
C GLY A 191 4.51 3.18 19.85
N ILE A 192 3.59 2.99 20.79
CA ILE A 192 3.86 3.04 22.23
C ILE A 192 3.98 1.65 22.82
N ASP A 193 4.74 1.47 23.90
CA ASP A 193 4.60 0.33 24.82
C ASP A 193 4.16 0.82 26.20
N ILE A 194 2.90 0.54 26.51
CA ILE A 194 2.23 1.05 27.71
C ILE A 194 2.31 0.07 28.89
N LYS A 195 3.09 -1.01 28.79
CA LYS A 195 3.34 -1.89 29.93
C LYS A 195 4.03 -1.12 31.04
N GLU A 196 3.53 -1.22 32.27
CA GLU A 196 4.19 -0.60 33.40
C GLU A 196 5.57 -1.22 33.65
N ASN A 197 5.66 -2.55 33.56
CA ASN A 197 6.90 -3.30 33.60
C ASN A 197 7.17 -3.92 32.21
N PRO A 198 8.19 -3.44 31.46
CA PRO A 198 8.50 -3.97 30.14
C PRO A 198 8.87 -5.47 30.13
N LYS A 199 9.40 -5.98 31.25
CA LYS A 199 9.78 -7.39 31.41
C LYS A 199 8.60 -8.31 31.67
N GLU A 200 7.41 -7.75 31.92
CA GLU A 200 6.22 -8.54 32.23
C GLU A 200 5.65 -9.16 30.94
N GLY A 201 5.43 -10.47 31.01
CA GLY A 201 4.78 -11.23 29.95
C GLY A 201 3.34 -10.74 29.74
N GLY A 202 2.80 -10.97 28.55
CA GLY A 202 1.42 -10.61 28.23
C GLY A 202 1.22 -10.53 26.73
N LEU A 203 0.18 -11.19 26.24
CA LEU A 203 -0.24 -11.10 24.85
C LEU A 203 -0.76 -9.68 24.61
N ARG A 204 -0.06 -8.94 23.76
CA ARG A 204 -0.49 -7.62 23.32
C ARG A 204 -1.53 -7.82 22.23
N TYR A 205 -2.80 -7.70 22.57
CA TYR A 205 -3.83 -7.51 21.56
C TYR A 205 -3.72 -6.07 21.04
N ASP A 206 -3.78 -5.88 19.72
CA ASP A 206 -3.70 -4.58 19.03
C ASP A 206 -4.99 -3.75 19.24
N SER A 207 -5.42 -3.63 20.50
CA SER A 207 -6.70 -3.07 20.89
C SER A 207 -6.64 -1.55 21.02
N LEU A 208 -5.44 -0.99 21.24
CA LEU A 208 -5.22 0.44 21.47
C LEU A 208 -5.67 1.29 20.28
N TRP A 209 -6.18 2.45 20.60
CA TRP A 209 -6.58 3.40 19.59
C TRP A 209 -5.35 4.16 19.08
N ARG A 210 -5.32 4.36 17.76
CA ARG A 210 -4.26 5.09 17.07
C ARG A 210 -4.84 6.28 16.29
N PRO A 211 -4.33 7.50 16.50
CA PRO A 211 -4.70 8.67 15.70
C PRO A 211 -4.14 8.55 14.27
N CYS A 212 -4.72 9.32 13.34
CA CYS A 212 -4.15 9.48 11.99
C CYS A 212 -3.05 10.56 11.91
N SER A 213 -3.00 11.43 12.92
CA SER A 213 -2.10 12.58 12.98
C SER A 213 -1.36 12.55 14.31
N ALA A 214 -0.04 12.69 14.28
CA ALA A 214 0.76 12.79 15.49
C ALA A 214 0.40 14.08 16.25
N SER A 215 0.51 14.03 17.58
CA SER A 215 0.37 15.23 18.42
C SER A 215 1.71 15.94 18.46
N ILE A 216 1.78 17.16 17.94
CA ILE A 216 3.01 17.89 17.69
C ILE A 216 3.16 19.07 18.66
N ILE A 217 4.31 19.15 19.29
CA ILE A 217 4.82 20.32 20.00
C ILE A 217 5.72 21.09 19.02
N CYS A 218 5.37 22.34 18.77
CA CYS A 218 6.12 23.26 17.92
C CYS A 218 7.11 24.07 18.77
N VAL A 219 8.40 23.89 18.50
CA VAL A 219 9.51 24.57 19.18
C VAL A 219 10.34 25.32 18.14
N GLY A 220 10.01 26.59 17.91
CA GLY A 220 10.64 27.37 16.84
C GLY A 220 10.39 26.77 15.46
N ASP A 221 11.46 26.35 14.79
CA ASP A 221 11.46 25.65 13.50
C ASP A 221 11.42 24.11 13.63
N MET A 222 11.55 23.58 14.84
CA MET A 222 11.60 22.14 15.12
C MET A 222 10.27 21.62 15.64
N LEU A 223 9.94 20.40 15.21
CA LEU A 223 8.73 19.70 15.62
C LEU A 223 9.10 18.48 16.45
N PHE A 224 8.36 18.28 17.54
CA PHE A 224 8.45 17.12 18.42
C PHE A 224 7.07 16.48 18.49
N ALA A 225 6.99 15.17 18.44
CA ALA A 225 5.74 14.47 18.66
C ALA A 225 5.67 13.93 20.08
N PHE A 226 4.45 13.78 20.59
CA PHE A 226 4.21 13.14 21.87
C PHE A 226 2.98 12.24 21.83
N ASN A 227 2.95 11.31 22.77
CA ASN A 227 1.76 10.54 23.10
C ASN A 227 1.65 10.40 24.61
N LEU A 228 0.42 10.34 25.10
CA LEU A 228 0.10 10.14 26.51
C LEU A 228 -0.73 8.87 26.64
N ALA A 229 -0.33 7.98 27.54
CA ALA A 229 -1.07 6.77 27.78
C ALA A 229 -1.12 6.41 29.26
N GLU A 230 -2.24 5.85 29.68
CA GLU A 230 -2.35 5.16 30.96
C GLU A 230 -1.69 3.79 30.83
N MET A 231 -0.79 3.47 31.75
CA MET A 231 -0.02 2.22 31.75
C MET A 231 -0.87 1.03 32.14
N THR A 232 -0.43 -0.15 31.71
CA THR A 232 -1.07 -1.45 31.98
C THR A 232 -0.27 -2.29 32.96
N GLU A 233 -0.97 -3.05 33.78
CA GLU A 233 -0.43 -4.14 34.60
C GLU A 233 -1.02 -5.47 34.16
N TYR A 234 -0.24 -6.55 34.20
CA TYR A 234 -0.69 -7.88 33.79
C TYR A 234 -1.26 -8.66 34.98
N VAL A 235 -2.57 -8.56 35.17
CA VAL A 235 -3.27 -9.04 36.38
C VAL A 235 -4.34 -10.08 36.06
N PRO A 236 -4.68 -10.97 37.01
CA PRO A 236 -5.85 -11.84 36.89
C PRO A 236 -7.10 -11.02 36.64
N ALA A 237 -7.85 -11.41 35.61
CA ALA A 237 -9.07 -10.74 35.25
C ALA A 237 -10.13 -11.75 34.82
N LYS A 238 -11.38 -11.41 35.09
CA LYS A 238 -12.56 -12.15 34.64
C LYS A 238 -13.32 -11.33 33.60
N GLU A 239 -13.87 -12.00 32.59
CA GLU A 239 -14.73 -11.35 31.61
C GLU A 239 -16.14 -11.19 32.19
N VAL A 240 -16.61 -9.95 32.27
CA VAL A 240 -17.95 -9.58 32.72
C VAL A 240 -18.53 -8.63 31.69
N ASN A 241 -19.68 -8.99 31.10
CA ASN A 241 -20.35 -8.20 30.06
C ASN A 241 -19.42 -7.81 28.89
N GLY A 242 -18.55 -8.74 28.47
CA GLY A 242 -17.62 -8.53 27.36
C GLY A 242 -16.41 -7.64 27.67
N ARG A 243 -16.18 -7.28 28.95
CA ARG A 243 -15.02 -6.50 29.43
C ARG A 243 -14.23 -7.28 30.47
N TYR A 244 -12.92 -7.07 30.51
CA TYR A 244 -12.07 -7.65 31.54
C TYR A 244 -12.05 -6.77 32.79
N ILE A 245 -12.42 -7.36 33.91
CA ILE A 245 -12.41 -6.70 35.23
C ILE A 245 -11.44 -7.45 36.13
N ARG A 246 -10.67 -6.70 36.94
CA ARG A 246 -9.74 -7.26 37.93
C ARG A 246 -10.45 -8.31 38.80
N ASP A 247 -9.87 -9.49 38.89
CA ASP A 247 -10.35 -10.53 39.78
C ASP A 247 -9.67 -10.37 41.15
N GLU A 248 -10.24 -9.50 42.00
CA GLU A 248 -9.69 -9.22 43.33
C GLU A 248 -9.61 -10.45 44.22
N THR A 249 -10.57 -11.37 44.09
CA THR A 249 -10.58 -12.64 44.79
C THR A 249 -9.39 -13.49 44.40
N MET A 250 -9.12 -13.64 43.10
CA MET A 250 -7.96 -14.35 42.57
C MET A 250 -6.65 -13.66 42.97
N ILE A 251 -6.58 -12.32 42.90
CA ILE A 251 -5.41 -11.54 43.32
C ILE A 251 -5.10 -11.78 44.81
N ARG A 252 -6.11 -11.79 45.68
CA ARG A 252 -5.95 -12.03 47.11
C ARG A 252 -5.50 -13.47 47.38
N TRP A 253 -6.06 -14.44 46.68
CA TRP A 253 -5.68 -15.85 46.80
C TRP A 253 -4.24 -16.11 46.35
N MET A 254 -3.79 -15.50 45.26
CA MET A 254 -2.40 -15.60 44.80
C MET A 254 -1.39 -14.90 45.74
N ARG A 255 -1.81 -13.95 46.58
CA ARG A 255 -0.95 -13.33 47.59
C ARG A 255 -0.80 -14.18 48.87
N GLY A 256 -1.66 -15.18 49.08
CA GLY A 256 -1.62 -16.07 50.24
C GLY A 256 -0.67 -17.26 50.10
N LYS A 257 -0.38 -17.96 51.21
CA LYS A 257 0.37 -19.23 51.25
C LYS A 257 -0.49 -20.43 50.81
N TYR A 258 -1.14 -20.35 49.66
CA TYR A 258 -1.85 -21.52 49.11
C TYR A 258 -0.88 -22.37 48.27
N ASP A 259 -0.76 -23.64 48.64
CA ASP A 259 0.23 -24.61 48.14
C ASP A 259 -0.16 -25.29 46.80
N LYS A 260 -1.30 -24.90 46.21
CA LYS A 260 -1.76 -25.47 44.94
C LYS A 260 -1.71 -24.40 43.85
N PRO A 261 -0.90 -24.56 42.79
CA PRO A 261 -0.96 -23.65 41.65
C PRO A 261 -2.34 -23.79 41.00
N PHE A 262 -3.08 -22.69 40.90
CA PHE A 262 -4.28 -22.65 40.07
C PHE A 262 -3.89 -23.07 38.65
N ARG A 263 -4.43 -24.20 38.17
CA ARG A 263 -4.06 -24.81 36.88
C ARG A 263 -4.32 -23.87 35.69
N TYR A 264 -5.19 -22.87 35.85
CA TYR A 264 -5.45 -21.85 34.85
C TYR A 264 -5.83 -20.52 35.54
N VAL A 265 -4.97 -19.50 35.44
CA VAL A 265 -5.31 -18.11 35.80
C VAL A 265 -5.27 -17.29 34.51
N ILE A 266 -6.44 -16.80 34.09
CA ILE A 266 -6.52 -15.92 32.93
C ILE A 266 -6.07 -14.53 33.37
N LYS A 267 -5.01 -14.02 32.74
CA LYS A 267 -4.45 -12.69 33.02
C LYS A 267 -4.64 -11.79 31.80
N HIS A 268 -4.95 -10.52 32.06
CA HIS A 268 -5.12 -9.49 31.04
C HIS A 268 -4.37 -8.22 31.42
N ALA A 269 -4.02 -7.42 30.42
CA ALA A 269 -3.36 -6.14 30.61
C ALA A 269 -4.43 -5.07 30.91
N LEU A 270 -4.51 -4.63 32.17
CA LEU A 270 -5.54 -3.68 32.62
C LEU A 270 -4.95 -2.32 33.03
N PRO A 271 -5.69 -1.21 32.83
CA PRO A 271 -5.25 0.15 33.12
C PRO A 271 -5.00 0.38 34.61
N THR A 272 -3.84 0.94 34.96
CA THR A 272 -3.32 1.08 36.34
C THR A 272 -3.69 2.39 37.05
N GLY A 273 -4.21 3.38 36.33
CA GLY A 273 -4.37 4.77 36.81
C GLY A 273 -3.08 5.60 36.75
N ARG A 274 -1.94 5.03 36.33
CA ARG A 274 -0.66 5.74 36.21
C ARG A 274 -0.33 6.02 34.77
N PHE A 275 0.30 7.17 34.51
CA PHE A 275 0.54 7.64 33.16
C PHE A 275 1.98 7.50 32.70
N PHE A 276 2.11 7.43 31.39
CA PHE A 276 3.34 7.41 30.64
C PHE A 276 3.25 8.43 29.51
N LEU A 277 4.28 9.25 29.35
CA LEU A 277 4.43 10.18 28.24
C LEU A 277 5.66 9.78 27.43
N GLN A 278 5.49 9.59 26.13
CA GLN A 278 6.60 9.47 25.19
C GLN A 278 6.76 10.78 24.43
N LEU A 279 7.99 11.26 24.33
CA LEU A 279 8.41 12.27 23.37
C LEU A 279 9.25 11.61 22.29
N TYR A 280 9.03 11.98 21.04
CA TYR A 280 9.79 11.43 19.92
C TYR A 280 9.94 12.42 18.78
N SER A 281 10.90 12.13 17.90
CA SER A 281 11.10 12.89 16.69
C SER A 281 10.11 12.44 15.62
N PRO A 282 9.26 13.33 15.07
CA PRO A 282 8.25 12.94 14.08
C PRO A 282 8.84 12.74 12.67
N TYR A 283 10.10 13.10 12.47
CA TYR A 283 10.77 12.98 11.18
C TYR A 283 11.28 11.56 10.96
N SER A 284 11.14 11.04 9.75
CA SER A 284 11.60 9.68 9.41
C SER A 284 13.13 9.52 9.39
N SER A 285 13.88 10.62 9.44
CA SER A 285 15.34 10.66 9.40
C SER A 285 15.99 10.53 10.79
N THR A 286 15.20 10.54 11.86
CA THR A 286 15.68 10.62 13.25
C THR A 286 15.01 9.58 14.14
N ASN A 287 15.79 8.97 15.03
CA ASN A 287 15.32 7.95 15.97
C ASN A 287 15.30 8.45 17.43
N TRP A 288 15.27 9.78 17.62
CA TRP A 288 15.27 10.35 18.96
C TRP A 288 13.93 10.08 19.64
N GLN A 289 13.98 9.49 20.84
CA GLN A 289 12.84 9.22 21.70
C GLN A 289 13.24 9.30 23.16
N VAL A 290 12.34 9.79 24.01
CA VAL A 290 12.50 9.87 25.46
C VAL A 290 11.18 9.52 26.14
N GLU A 291 11.27 8.80 27.24
CA GLU A 291 10.14 8.23 27.97
C GLU A 291 10.06 8.77 29.40
N PHE A 292 8.86 9.16 29.83
CA PHE A 292 8.58 9.63 31.18
C PHE A 292 7.45 8.80 31.79
N ARG A 293 7.79 8.02 32.83
CA ARG A 293 6.84 7.11 33.50
C ARG A 293 6.48 7.64 34.87
N GLN A 294 5.20 7.57 35.21
CA GLN A 294 4.71 7.85 36.55
C GLN A 294 5.01 6.68 37.48
N THR A 295 5.67 6.96 38.60
CA THR A 295 5.91 5.97 39.65
C THR A 295 5.01 6.27 40.85
N LYS A 296 5.02 5.39 41.86
CA LYS A 296 4.30 5.64 43.12
C LYS A 296 4.82 6.88 43.86
N GLN A 297 6.10 7.22 43.68
CA GLN A 297 6.79 8.31 44.37
C GLN A 297 6.83 9.60 43.55
N CYS A 298 6.79 9.50 42.22
CA CYS A 298 6.93 10.64 41.32
C CYS A 298 5.75 10.73 40.35
N GLY A 299 4.94 11.77 40.50
CA GLY A 299 3.85 12.09 39.59
C GLY A 299 4.36 12.49 38.20
N LEU A 300 3.50 12.40 37.19
CA LEU A 300 3.86 12.88 35.85
C LEU A 300 3.88 14.43 35.79
N ILE A 301 3.00 15.10 36.54
CA ILE A 301 2.93 16.57 36.62
C ILE A 301 4.24 17.16 37.16
N SER A 302 4.84 16.54 38.19
CA SER A 302 6.13 17.00 38.74
C SER A 302 7.30 16.84 37.78
N GLN A 303 7.15 16.01 36.73
CA GLN A 303 8.17 15.81 35.70
C GLN A 303 8.08 16.84 34.56
N ILE A 304 7.05 17.69 34.51
CA ILE A 304 6.87 18.69 33.43
C ILE A 304 8.14 19.54 33.18
N PRO A 305 8.84 20.07 34.19
CA PRO A 305 10.09 20.82 33.96
C PRO A 305 11.17 19.98 33.27
N LYS A 306 11.29 18.69 33.63
CA LYS A 306 12.24 17.75 33.02
C LYS A 306 11.85 17.39 31.58
N ILE A 307 10.56 17.27 31.31
CA ILE A 307 10.02 17.02 29.97
C ILE A 307 10.37 18.20 29.06
N ILE A 308 10.14 19.43 29.52
CA ILE A 308 10.47 20.66 28.78
C ILE A 308 11.98 20.79 28.54
N SER A 309 12.82 20.49 29.55
CA SER A 309 14.27 20.52 29.35
C SER A 309 14.73 19.50 28.32
N ALA A 310 14.20 18.27 28.35
CA ALA A 310 14.54 17.24 27.37
C ALA A 310 14.20 17.66 25.93
N VAL A 311 13.07 18.34 25.71
CA VAL A 311 12.73 18.90 24.39
C VAL A 311 13.76 19.94 23.96
N ARG A 312 14.08 20.89 24.84
CA ARG A 312 15.05 21.96 24.56
C ARG A 312 16.45 21.40 24.24
N ASP A 313 16.92 20.43 25.00
CA ASP A 313 18.25 19.84 24.83
C ASP A 313 18.34 19.00 23.54
N ALA A 314 17.20 18.46 23.07
CA ALA A 314 17.13 17.67 21.84
C ALA A 314 17.07 18.51 20.55
N VAL A 315 16.72 19.80 20.62
CA VAL A 315 16.67 20.70 19.45
C VAL A 315 17.98 20.68 18.63
N PRO A 316 19.17 20.94 19.20
CA PRO A 316 20.41 20.94 18.42
C PRO A 316 20.75 19.55 17.85
N LEU A 317 20.44 18.48 18.60
CA LEU A 317 20.70 17.10 18.18
C LEU A 317 19.86 16.72 16.94
N ILE A 318 18.55 16.95 16.99
CA ILE A 318 17.65 16.64 15.87
C ILE A 318 17.97 17.50 14.66
N LYS A 319 18.30 18.79 14.87
CA LYS A 319 18.71 19.69 13.78
C LYS A 319 19.94 19.16 13.03
N LYS A 320 20.96 18.68 13.76
CA LYS A 320 22.15 18.07 13.16
C LYS A 320 21.80 16.81 12.37
N GLN A 321 20.97 15.93 12.93
CA GLN A 321 20.56 14.68 12.26
C GLN A 321 19.72 14.94 11.00
N GLN A 322 18.85 15.97 10.98
CA GLN A 322 18.12 16.37 9.78
C GLN A 322 19.06 16.81 8.65
N GLU A 323 20.08 17.60 8.98
CA GLU A 323 21.06 18.07 8.01
C GLU A 323 21.88 16.91 7.42
N GLU A 324 22.36 16.01 8.27
CA GLU A 324 23.05 14.79 7.83
C GLU A 324 22.17 13.91 6.93
N ALA A 325 20.89 13.78 7.26
CA ALA A 325 19.94 13.04 6.44
C ALA A 325 19.68 13.71 5.08
N ARG A 326 19.66 15.05 5.04
CA ARG A 326 19.53 15.82 3.80
C ARG A 326 20.72 15.61 2.88
N ILE A 327 21.94 15.70 3.42
CA ILE A 327 23.18 15.47 2.67
C ILE A 327 23.19 14.04 2.10
N LYS A 328 22.93 13.03 2.93
CA LYS A 328 22.87 11.62 2.49
C LYS A 328 21.77 11.36 1.44
N ALA A 329 20.65 12.08 1.50
CA ALA A 329 19.58 11.96 0.50
C ALA A 329 19.99 12.52 -0.85
N GLU A 330 20.73 13.64 -0.86
CA GLU A 330 21.27 14.24 -2.08
C GLU A 330 22.35 13.35 -2.71
N GLU A 331 23.28 12.82 -1.89
CA GLU A 331 24.27 11.84 -2.33
C GLU A 331 23.62 10.61 -2.97
N ARG A 332 22.55 10.07 -2.36
CA ARG A 332 21.78 8.96 -2.93
C ARG A 332 21.10 9.32 -4.25
N ARG A 333 20.57 10.55 -4.40
CA ARG A 333 19.97 11.00 -5.67
C ARG A 333 21.03 11.04 -6.77
N ILE A 334 22.17 11.66 -6.50
CA ILE A 334 23.27 11.77 -7.46
C ILE A 334 23.76 10.36 -7.84
N GLN A 335 23.97 9.49 -6.85
CA GLN A 335 24.40 8.12 -7.07
C GLN A 335 23.38 7.32 -7.90
N TRP A 336 22.09 7.44 -7.59
CA TRP A 336 21.00 6.81 -8.34
C TRP A 336 20.99 7.27 -9.80
N GLU A 337 21.13 8.58 -10.06
CA GLU A 337 21.18 9.10 -11.44
C GLU A 337 22.39 8.58 -12.22
N LEU A 338 23.55 8.42 -11.57
CA LEU A 338 24.74 7.83 -12.18
C LEU A 338 24.58 6.33 -12.44
N ASP A 339 23.98 5.60 -11.50
CA ASP A 339 23.66 4.17 -11.64
C ASP A 339 22.63 3.95 -12.75
N GLU A 340 21.60 4.79 -12.84
CA GLU A 340 20.55 4.70 -13.85
C GLU A 340 21.11 4.96 -15.25
N LYS A 341 22.03 5.92 -15.42
CA LYS A 341 22.74 6.14 -16.69
C LYS A 341 23.58 4.92 -17.08
N ARG A 342 24.37 4.38 -16.14
CA ARG A 342 25.18 3.17 -16.37
C ARG A 342 24.31 1.96 -16.71
N TYR A 343 23.17 1.81 -16.05
CA TYR A 343 22.22 0.73 -16.32
C TYR A 343 21.62 0.86 -17.72
N ARG A 344 21.15 2.06 -18.10
CA ARG A 344 20.61 2.31 -19.45
C ARG A 344 21.63 2.06 -20.55
N GLU A 345 22.89 2.43 -20.33
CA GLU A 345 23.97 2.16 -21.28
C GLU A 345 24.25 0.65 -21.41
N LYS A 346 24.34 -0.08 -20.29
CA LYS A 346 24.49 -1.54 -20.30
C LYS A 346 23.31 -2.23 -20.98
N GLU A 347 22.09 -1.79 -20.71
CA GLU A 347 20.88 -2.31 -21.35
C GLU A 347 20.88 -2.06 -22.86
N ARG A 348 21.34 -0.89 -23.31
CA ARG A 348 21.48 -0.60 -24.74
C ARG A 348 22.48 -1.55 -25.40
N VAL A 349 23.67 -1.71 -24.83
CA VAL A 349 24.70 -2.64 -25.34
C VAL A 349 24.20 -4.09 -25.31
N ARG A 350 23.48 -4.49 -24.25
CA ARG A 350 22.89 -5.83 -24.14
C ARG A 350 21.87 -6.06 -25.28
N ARG A 351 20.96 -5.11 -25.51
CA ARG A 351 19.97 -5.19 -26.59
C ARG A 351 20.62 -5.23 -27.97
N GLU A 352 21.63 -4.41 -28.21
CA GLU A 352 22.40 -4.42 -29.46
C GLU A 352 23.04 -5.80 -29.70
N LYS A 353 23.66 -6.38 -28.66
CA LYS A 353 24.26 -7.73 -28.73
C LYS A 353 23.22 -8.83 -28.95
N GLU A 354 22.07 -8.75 -28.28
CA GLU A 354 20.97 -9.70 -28.45
C GLU A 354 20.36 -9.61 -29.84
N ALA A 355 20.12 -8.41 -30.36
CA ALA A 355 19.62 -8.20 -31.71
C ALA A 355 20.61 -8.72 -32.76
N TYR A 356 21.92 -8.48 -32.55
CA TYR A 356 22.97 -9.00 -33.40
C TYR A 356 22.99 -10.54 -33.40
N ASN A 357 23.08 -11.16 -32.22
CA ASN A 357 23.12 -12.61 -32.09
C ASN A 357 21.85 -13.28 -32.65
N ALA A 358 20.68 -12.71 -32.41
CA ALA A 358 19.41 -13.25 -32.92
C ALA A 358 19.31 -13.13 -34.44
N SER A 359 19.82 -12.04 -35.03
CA SER A 359 19.89 -11.89 -36.50
C SER A 359 20.87 -12.88 -37.11
N LEU A 360 22.04 -13.09 -36.47
CA LEU A 360 23.03 -14.07 -36.91
C LEU A 360 22.48 -15.49 -36.87
N ALA A 361 21.82 -15.88 -35.78
CA ALA A 361 21.20 -17.19 -35.65
C ALA A 361 20.10 -17.42 -36.72
N GLU A 362 19.30 -16.41 -37.05
CA GLU A 362 18.32 -16.50 -38.12
C GLU A 362 18.98 -16.71 -39.49
N LEU A 363 20.09 -16.01 -39.75
CA LEU A 363 20.86 -16.17 -40.98
C LEU A 363 21.49 -17.56 -41.08
N GLU A 364 22.04 -18.08 -39.99
CA GLU A 364 22.59 -19.45 -39.92
C GLU A 364 21.52 -20.50 -40.25
N VAL A 365 20.30 -20.35 -39.71
CA VAL A 365 19.17 -21.23 -40.03
C VAL A 365 18.84 -21.18 -41.53
N ILE A 366 18.86 -19.98 -42.14
CA ILE A 366 18.64 -19.83 -43.59
C ILE A 366 19.74 -20.52 -44.39
N MET A 367 21.00 -20.41 -43.97
CA MET A 367 22.14 -21.05 -44.63
C MET A 367 22.07 -22.58 -44.54
N VAL A 368 21.70 -23.13 -43.38
CA VAL A 368 21.50 -24.57 -43.21
C VAL A 368 20.38 -25.07 -44.10
N GLN A 369 19.24 -24.37 -44.12
CA GLN A 369 18.12 -24.74 -44.98
C GLN A 369 18.49 -24.68 -46.47
N TRP A 370 19.23 -23.67 -46.89
CA TRP A 370 19.73 -23.58 -48.27
C TRP A 370 20.67 -24.74 -48.62
N ALA A 371 21.54 -25.16 -47.70
CA ALA A 371 22.42 -26.30 -47.91
C ALA A 371 21.63 -27.62 -48.07
N GLU A 372 20.57 -27.82 -47.27
CA GLU A 372 19.65 -28.94 -47.42
C GLU A 372 18.89 -28.89 -48.75
N ASP A 373 18.38 -27.72 -49.14
CA ASP A 373 17.71 -27.53 -50.44
C ASP A 373 18.65 -27.88 -51.61
N LYS A 374 19.94 -27.52 -51.51
CA LYS A 374 20.96 -27.89 -52.50
C LYS A 374 21.24 -29.38 -52.53
N ARG A 375 21.29 -30.03 -51.36
CA ARG A 375 21.46 -31.48 -51.25
C ARG A 375 20.28 -32.22 -51.89
N ILE A 376 19.05 -31.76 -51.65
CA ILE A 376 17.83 -32.33 -52.24
C ILE A 376 17.81 -32.15 -53.75
N GLU A 377 18.13 -30.96 -54.26
CA GLU A 377 18.22 -30.70 -55.70
C GLU A 377 19.29 -31.55 -56.38
N GLN A 378 20.42 -31.78 -55.71
CA GLN A 378 21.46 -32.65 -56.24
C GLN A 378 20.99 -34.11 -56.31
N PHE A 379 20.34 -34.63 -55.26
CA PHE A 379 19.71 -35.95 -55.29
C PHE A 379 18.72 -36.09 -56.45
N PHE A 380 17.86 -35.09 -56.68
CA PHE A 380 16.92 -35.13 -57.80
C PHE A 380 17.61 -35.14 -59.17
N ARG A 381 18.72 -34.41 -59.34
CA ARG A 381 19.49 -34.44 -60.58
C ARG A 381 20.15 -35.80 -60.82
N GLU A 382 20.74 -36.38 -59.78
CA GLU A 382 21.37 -37.70 -59.87
C GLU A 382 20.32 -38.78 -60.17
N ALA A 383 19.16 -38.76 -59.50
CA ALA A 383 18.06 -39.69 -59.78
C ALA A 383 17.45 -39.54 -61.19
N GLU A 384 17.44 -38.32 -61.75
CA GLU A 384 17.05 -38.10 -63.15
C GLU A 384 18.05 -38.66 -64.16
N LEU A 385 19.35 -38.60 -63.84
CA LEU A 385 20.41 -39.18 -64.66
C LEU A 385 20.35 -40.72 -64.63
N ASP A 386 20.22 -41.31 -63.44
CA ASP A 386 20.10 -42.76 -63.28
C ASP A 386 18.83 -43.33 -63.95
N ALA A 387 17.76 -42.54 -64.04
CA ALA A 387 16.51 -42.94 -64.69
C ALA A 387 16.63 -43.18 -66.20
N VAL A 388 17.73 -42.76 -66.84
CA VAL A 388 18.00 -42.97 -68.27
C VAL A 388 18.29 -44.43 -68.61
N ASP A 389 18.83 -45.19 -67.66
CA ASP A 389 19.23 -46.60 -67.85
C ASP A 389 18.06 -47.60 -67.68
N PHE A 390 16.85 -47.13 -67.41
CA PHE A 390 15.65 -47.95 -67.21
C PHE A 390 14.74 -48.04 -68.44
N ASP A 391 13.81 -49.00 -68.43
CA ASP A 391 12.81 -49.13 -69.50
C ASP A 391 11.88 -47.90 -69.61
N GLU A 392 11.26 -47.71 -70.77
CA GLU A 392 10.47 -46.52 -71.09
C GLU A 392 9.26 -46.31 -70.14
N GLN A 393 8.62 -47.40 -69.69
CA GLN A 393 7.48 -47.34 -68.75
C GLN A 393 7.92 -47.06 -67.32
N GLN A 394 9.06 -47.59 -66.89
CA GLN A 394 9.67 -47.35 -65.58
C GLN A 394 10.19 -45.92 -65.48
N ARG A 395 10.85 -45.41 -66.53
CA ARG A 395 11.33 -44.04 -66.62
C ARG A 395 10.20 -43.02 -66.48
N LEU A 396 9.06 -43.24 -67.15
CA LEU A 396 7.87 -42.37 -67.02
C LEU A 396 7.36 -42.30 -65.57
N LYS A 397 7.26 -43.45 -64.89
CA LYS A 397 6.84 -43.51 -63.47
C LYS A 397 7.82 -42.82 -62.53
N ILE A 398 9.13 -42.94 -62.79
CA ILE A 398 10.17 -42.28 -61.98
C ILE A 398 10.10 -40.76 -62.15
N MET A 399 9.95 -40.27 -63.39
CA MET A 399 9.80 -38.84 -63.67
C MET A 399 8.54 -38.23 -63.03
N GLU A 400 7.41 -38.94 -63.09
CA GLU A 400 6.17 -38.51 -62.42
C GLU A 400 6.35 -38.41 -60.90
N ARG A 401 7.03 -39.40 -60.29
CA ARG A 401 7.35 -39.39 -58.85
C ARG A 401 8.31 -38.28 -58.46
N LEU A 402 9.34 -38.01 -59.27
CA LEU A 402 10.27 -36.91 -59.04
C LEU A 402 9.57 -35.55 -59.12
N GLN A 403 8.64 -35.38 -60.06
CA GLN A 403 7.85 -34.15 -60.18
C GLN A 403 6.95 -33.92 -58.96
N LEU A 404 6.27 -34.97 -58.47
CA LEU A 404 5.48 -34.91 -57.24
C LEU A 404 6.36 -34.62 -56.02
N ALA A 405 7.55 -35.22 -55.93
CA ALA A 405 8.49 -34.97 -54.85
C ALA A 405 9.00 -33.52 -54.84
N ARG A 406 9.29 -32.93 -56.01
CA ARG A 406 9.66 -31.50 -56.13
C ARG A 406 8.53 -30.56 -55.71
N GLN A 407 7.28 -30.88 -56.05
CA GLN A 407 6.12 -30.10 -55.60
C GLN A 407 5.88 -30.23 -54.09
N PHE A 408 6.09 -31.42 -53.52
CA PHE A 408 5.91 -31.67 -52.11
C PHE A 408 6.96 -30.95 -51.24
N LEU A 409 8.20 -30.85 -51.75
CA LEU A 409 9.32 -30.20 -51.06
C LEU A 409 9.51 -28.72 -51.45
N SER A 410 8.62 -28.13 -52.25
CA SER A 410 8.74 -26.71 -52.61
C SER A 410 8.40 -25.81 -51.42
N VAL A 411 9.43 -25.47 -50.64
CA VAL A 411 9.39 -24.43 -49.61
C VAL A 411 9.89 -23.11 -50.21
N ASP A 412 9.69 -21.98 -49.51
CA ASP A 412 10.25 -20.66 -49.87
C ASP A 412 11.66 -20.78 -50.47
N LYS A 413 11.94 -20.10 -51.58
CA LYS A 413 13.31 -20.09 -52.14
C LYS A 413 14.26 -19.37 -51.18
N ALA A 414 15.55 -19.69 -51.23
CA ALA A 414 16.55 -19.04 -50.38
C ALA A 414 16.53 -17.50 -50.46
N ALA A 415 16.27 -16.93 -51.64
CA ALA A 415 16.08 -15.49 -51.81
C ALA A 415 14.85 -14.94 -51.07
N GLU A 416 13.74 -15.69 -51.05
CA GLU A 416 12.51 -15.31 -50.34
C GLU A 416 12.69 -15.39 -48.83
N ARG A 417 13.45 -16.39 -48.34
CA ARG A 417 13.82 -16.49 -46.91
C ARG A 417 14.75 -15.35 -46.50
N LEU A 418 15.72 -14.98 -47.35
CA LEU A 418 16.61 -13.84 -47.12
C LEU A 418 15.86 -12.51 -47.08
N MET A 419 14.82 -12.34 -47.91
CA MET A 419 13.96 -11.15 -47.87
C MET A 419 13.12 -11.05 -46.59
N LYS A 420 12.86 -12.17 -45.91
CA LYS A 420 12.15 -12.22 -44.62
C LYS A 420 13.09 -12.06 -43.41
N TRP A 421 14.39 -12.30 -43.59
CA TRP A 421 15.42 -12.14 -42.57
C TRP A 421 15.48 -10.69 -42.08
N ARG A 422 15.57 -10.51 -40.77
CA ARG A 422 15.65 -9.17 -40.17
C ARG A 422 17.07 -8.85 -39.75
N ILE A 423 17.57 -7.73 -40.24
CA ILE A 423 18.88 -7.20 -39.83
C ILE A 423 18.85 -6.69 -38.38
N PRO A 424 20.00 -6.63 -37.67
CA PRO A 424 20.04 -6.25 -36.26
C PRO A 424 19.37 -4.89 -35.97
N GLN A 425 19.51 -3.91 -36.86
CA GLN A 425 18.92 -2.58 -36.71
C GLN A 425 17.37 -2.62 -36.75
N GLU A 426 16.78 -3.35 -37.69
CA GLU A 426 15.32 -3.52 -37.77
C GLU A 426 14.72 -4.22 -36.56
N ARG A 427 15.50 -5.05 -35.87
CA ARG A 427 15.12 -5.70 -34.62
C ARG A 427 15.18 -4.74 -33.43
N LEU A 428 16.07 -3.75 -33.46
CA LEU A 428 16.16 -2.69 -32.44
C LEU A 428 15.06 -1.64 -32.60
N ASP A 429 14.68 -1.30 -33.83
CA ASP A 429 13.66 -0.27 -34.11
C ASP A 429 12.22 -0.73 -33.82
N LYS A 430 12.00 -2.03 -33.67
CA LYS A 430 10.68 -2.64 -33.37
C LYS A 430 10.48 -3.03 -31.90
N ALA A 431 11.49 -2.88 -31.04
CA ALA A 431 11.49 -3.30 -29.63
C ALA A 431 11.46 -2.10 -28.67
#